data_AF-A0A9K3GVJ1-F1
#
_entry.id   AF-A0A9K3GVJ1-F1
#
_cell.length_a   1.000
_cell.length_b   1.000
_cell.length_c   1.000
_cell.angle_alpha   90.00
_cell.angle_beta   90.00
_cell.angle_gamma   90.00
#
_symmetry.space_group_name_H-M   'P 1'
#
loop_
_entity.id
_entity.type
_entity.pdbx_description
1 polymer ?
#
loop_
_entity_poly.entity_id
_entity_poly.type
_entity_poly.pdbx_seq_one_letter_code
_entity_poly.pdbx_strand_id
1 'polypeptide(L)'
;MNCVSSTAVNIIVGSHVWVDDPNKAWIDGQVIKITGQEAEIETPDLKKVVAKLSNVYPKDTEAPAGGVDDMTKLSYLHEPGVL
;
A
#
# COMPACT_ATOMS: atom_id res chain seq x y z
N MET A 1 -16.99 -6.63 15.60
CA MET A 1 -16.27 -5.99 14.47
C MET A 1 -15.50 -7.06 13.71
N ASN A 2 -15.99 -7.48 12.55
CA ASN A 2 -15.19 -8.30 11.64
C ASN A 2 -14.34 -7.35 10.78
N CYS A 3 -13.18 -6.93 11.29
CA CYS A 3 -12.16 -6.35 10.44
C CYS A 3 -11.43 -7.50 9.75
N VAL A 4 -12.06 -8.10 8.75
CA VAL A 4 -11.36 -8.91 7.76
C VAL A 4 -11.49 -8.17 6.44
N SER A 5 -10.42 -7.48 6.09
CA SER A 5 -10.06 -7.29 4.69
C SER A 5 -8.56 -7.09 4.65
N SER A 6 -7.83 -8.13 5.06
CA SER A 6 -6.58 -8.45 4.39
C SER A 6 -6.97 -8.80 2.96
N THR A 7 -7.21 -7.78 2.13
CA THR A 7 -7.43 -7.97 0.71
C THR A 7 -6.24 -8.77 0.22
N ALA A 8 -6.47 -9.97 -0.32
CA ALA A 8 -5.40 -10.75 -0.94
C ALA A 8 -4.82 -9.87 -2.05
N VAL A 9 -3.71 -9.19 -1.77
CA VAL A 9 -3.19 -8.18 -2.68
C VAL A 9 -2.60 -8.92 -3.86
N ASN A 10 -3.24 -8.79 -5.01
CA ASN A 10 -2.82 -9.44 -6.24
C ASN A 10 -1.67 -8.62 -6.83
N ILE A 11 -0.44 -9.10 -6.62
CA ILE A 11 0.76 -8.47 -7.19
C ILE A 11 0.83 -8.85 -8.68
N ILE A 12 0.69 -7.86 -9.55
CA ILE A 12 0.79 -8.00 -11.01
C ILE A 12 1.94 -7.15 -11.56
N VAL A 13 2.34 -7.41 -12.80
CA VAL A 13 3.27 -6.53 -13.53
C VAL A 13 2.71 -5.10 -13.57
N GLY A 14 3.55 -4.11 -13.25
CA GLY A 14 3.20 -2.70 -13.07
C GLY A 14 2.92 -2.30 -11.62
N SER A 15 2.77 -3.26 -10.69
CA SER A 15 2.53 -2.96 -9.28
C SER A 15 3.78 -2.39 -8.61
N HIS A 16 3.60 -1.37 -7.77
CA HIS A 16 4.65 -0.92 -6.87
C HIS A 16 4.68 -1.79 -5.63
N VAL A 17 5.88 -2.20 -5.24
CA VAL A 17 6.08 -3.17 -4.18
C VAL A 17 7.30 -2.81 -3.34
N TRP A 18 7.29 -3.27 -2.10
CA TRP A 18 8.43 -3.35 -1.20
C TRP A 18 9.04 -4.75 -1.28
N VAL A 19 10.36 -4.81 -1.36
CA VAL A 19 11.13 -6.05 -1.29
C VAL A 19 12.23 -5.91 -0.24
N ASP A 20 12.47 -6.99 0.49
CA ASP A 20 13.54 -7.06 1.48
C ASP A 20 14.92 -6.91 0.80
N ASP A 21 15.79 -6.09 1.39
CA ASP A 21 17.19 -5.96 0.95
C ASP A 21 18.12 -6.01 2.17
N PRO A 22 19.16 -6.86 2.18
CA PRO A 22 20.03 -7.03 3.33
C PRO A 22 20.85 -5.78 3.69
N ASN A 23 21.00 -4.84 2.77
CA ASN A 23 21.77 -3.60 2.98
C ASN A 23 20.88 -2.42 3.38
N LYS A 24 19.60 -2.41 2.97
CA LYS A 24 18.66 -1.29 3.16
C LYS A 24 17.41 -1.65 3.97
N ALA A 25 17.31 -2.87 4.48
CA ALA A 25 16.13 -3.50 5.09
C ALA A 25 14.94 -3.64 4.13
N TRP A 26 14.49 -2.57 3.48
CA TRP A 26 13.43 -2.59 2.47
C TRP A 26 13.76 -1.63 1.33
N ILE A 27 13.53 -2.06 0.10
CA ILE A 27 13.63 -1.21 -1.08
C ILE A 27 12.30 -1.22 -1.83
N ASP A 28 11.92 -0.07 -2.38
CA ASP A 28 10.78 0.01 -3.27
C ASP A 28 11.18 -0.23 -4.73
N GLY A 29 10.24 -0.75 -5.49
CA GLY A 29 10.36 -0.84 -6.92
C GLY A 29 9.05 -1.24 -7.58
N GLN A 30 9.10 -1.36 -8.91
CA GLN A 30 7.97 -1.75 -9.72
C GLN A 30 8.20 -3.15 -10.30
N VAL A 31 7.18 -4.01 -10.21
CA VAL A 31 7.24 -5.34 -10.83
C VAL A 31 7.21 -5.18 -12.35
N ILE A 32 8.30 -5.55 -13.02
CA ILE A 32 8.41 -5.51 -14.49
C ILE A 32 8.15 -6.86 -15.14
N LYS A 33 8.29 -7.96 -14.39
CA LYS A 33 8.03 -9.32 -14.89
C LYS A 33 7.72 -10.26 -13.74
N ILE A 34 6.87 -11.26 -13.99
CA ILE A 34 6.62 -12.37 -13.06
C ILE A 34 6.92 -13.67 -13.79
N THR A 35 7.74 -14.52 -13.18
CA THR A 35 8.12 -15.84 -13.70
C THR A 35 7.85 -16.89 -12.62
N GLY A 36 6.73 -17.61 -12.75
CA GLY A 36 6.32 -18.60 -11.76
C GLY A 36 6.03 -17.97 -10.40
N GLN A 37 6.92 -18.20 -9.43
CA GLN A 37 6.81 -17.67 -8.05
C GLN A 37 7.73 -16.49 -7.78
N GLU A 38 8.47 -16.02 -8.79
CA GLU A 38 9.43 -14.92 -8.66
C GLU A 38 8.95 -13.70 -9.46
N ALA A 39 9.18 -12.52 -8.90
CA ALA A 39 8.97 -11.24 -9.56
C ALA A 39 10.33 -10.59 -9.81
N GLU A 40 10.50 -10.02 -11.00
CA GLU A 40 11.57 -9.09 -11.34
C GLU A 40 11.05 -7.68 -11.06
N ILE A 41 11.72 -6.99 -10.15
CA ILE A 41 11.39 -5.65 -9.67
C ILE A 41 12.48 -4.69 -10.14
N GLU A 42 12.08 -3.61 -10.79
CA GLU A 42 12.98 -2.51 -11.14
C GLU A 42 12.88 -1.41 -10.08
N THR A 43 14.02 -1.06 -9.48
CA THR A 43 14.12 0.00 -8.48
C THR A 43 14.27 1.37 -9.18
N PRO A 44 13.98 2.48 -8.49
CA PRO A 44 14.21 3.83 -9.05
C PRO A 44 15.66 4.12 -9.44
N ASP A 45 16.63 3.37 -8.87
CA ASP A 45 18.05 3.42 -9.25
C ASP A 45 18.36 2.64 -10.55
N LEU A 46 17.35 2.20 -11.31
CA LEU A 46 17.46 1.34 -12.50
C LEU A 46 18.15 -0.01 -12.21
N LYS A 47 18.11 -0.47 -10.96
CA LYS A 47 18.60 -1.79 -10.58
C LYS A 47 17.46 -2.79 -10.67
N LYS A 48 17.78 -3.99 -11.13
CA LYS A 48 16.83 -5.09 -11.23
C LYS A 48 17.07 -6.07 -10.09
N VAL A 49 16.02 -6.38 -9.35
CA VAL A 49 16.03 -7.29 -8.22
C VAL A 49 15.05 -8.41 -8.49
N VAL A 50 15.46 -9.65 -8.26
CA VAL A 50 14.57 -10.80 -8.37
C VAL A 50 14.23 -11.27 -6.97
N ALA A 51 12.94 -11.33 -6.65
CA ALA A 51 12.47 -11.79 -5.35
C ALA A 51 11.23 -12.68 -5.49
N LYS A 52 11.06 -13.59 -4.53
CA LYS A 52 9.88 -14.44 -4.46
C LYS A 52 8.65 -13.59 -4.15
N LEU A 53 7.54 -13.85 -4.82
CA LEU A 53 6.25 -13.19 -4.56
C LEU A 53 5.83 -13.27 -3.09
N SER A 54 6.22 -14.34 -2.38
CA SER A 54 5.98 -14.49 -0.93
C SER A 54 6.75 -13.50 -0.05
N ASN A 55 7.82 -12.90 -0.58
CA ASN A 55 8.66 -11.91 0.10
C ASN A 55 8.52 -10.51 -0.52
N VAL A 56 7.54 -10.33 -1.40
CA VAL A 56 7.23 -9.06 -2.03
C VAL A 56 5.93 -8.57 -1.43
N TYR A 57 5.93 -7.32 -0.99
CA TYR A 57 4.79 -6.71 -0.31
C TYR A 57 4.26 -5.56 -1.15
N PRO A 58 2.95 -5.41 -1.32
CA PRO A 58 2.39 -4.29 -2.04
C PRO A 58 2.79 -2.97 -1.36
N LYS A 59 3.29 -2.02 -2.13
CA LYS A 59 3.46 -0.65 -1.67
C LYS A 59 2.09 -0.01 -1.74
N ASP A 60 1.54 0.33 -0.57
CA ASP A 60 0.28 1.06 -0.47
C ASP A 60 0.46 2.38 -1.25
N THR A 61 -0.11 2.42 -2.44
CA THR A 61 -0.31 3.67 -3.16
C THR A 61 -1.65 4.12 -2.66
N GLU A 62 -1.62 4.97 -1.62
CA GLU A 62 -2.81 5.49 -0.98
C GLU A 62 -3.87 5.78 -2.04
N ALA A 63 -5.07 5.29 -1.78
CA ALA A 63 -6.26 5.50 -2.59
C ALA A 63 -6.28 6.96 -3.12
N PRO A 64 -6.74 7.20 -4.36
CA PRO A 64 -6.85 8.57 -4.89
C PRO A 64 -7.46 9.46 -3.82
N ALA A 65 -6.87 10.64 -3.59
CA ALA A 65 -7.32 11.62 -2.60
C ALA A 65 -8.83 11.85 -2.74
N GLY A 66 -9.60 11.05 -2.02
CA GLY A 66 -11.03 10.84 -2.18
C GLY A 66 -11.67 10.67 -0.81
N GLY A 67 -11.12 11.41 0.15
CA GLY A 67 -11.65 11.63 1.48
C GLY A 67 -11.54 13.10 1.87
N VAL A 68 -11.73 14.02 0.91
CA VAL A 68 -12.17 15.38 1.22
C VAL A 68 -13.68 15.43 1.03
N ASP A 69 -14.39 15.05 2.08
CA ASP A 69 -15.79 15.36 2.42
C ASP A 69 -16.08 14.47 3.64
N ASP A 70 -16.35 14.94 4.85
CA ASP A 70 -17.07 16.14 5.22
C ASP A 70 -16.86 16.31 6.75
N MET A 71 -15.79 16.99 7.16
CA MET A 71 -15.61 17.35 8.59
C MET A 71 -16.19 18.75 8.90
N THR A 72 -17.24 19.12 8.17
CA THR A 72 -18.16 20.20 8.55
C THR A 72 -19.42 19.69 9.23
N LYS A 73 -19.33 18.55 9.94
CA LYS A 73 -20.36 18.12 10.89
C LYS A 73 -19.93 18.37 12.34
N LEU A 74 -19.66 19.63 12.66
CA LEU A 74 -19.91 20.16 14.00
C LEU A 74 -21.43 20.21 14.18
N SER A 75 -22.00 19.12 14.64
CA SER A 75 -23.32 19.16 15.25
C SER A 75 -23.23 18.46 16.59
N TYR A 76 -23.65 19.19 17.62
CA TYR A 76 -23.87 18.78 19.01
C TYR A 76 -22.68 18.84 19.97
N LEU A 77 -22.30 20.06 20.37
CA LEU A 77 -22.29 20.31 21.82
C LEU A 77 -23.60 21.01 22.15
N HIS A 78 -24.44 20.29 22.87
CA HIS A 78 -25.77 20.72 23.32
C HIS A 78 -25.73 22.12 23.95
N GLU A 79 -26.74 22.93 23.63
CA GLU A 79 -27.16 24.02 24.50
C GLU A 79 -27.64 23.41 25.84
N PRO A 80 -27.02 23.70 27.00
CA PRO A 80 -27.76 23.62 28.24
C PRO A 80 -28.65 24.85 28.32
N GLY A 81 -29.91 24.65 27.96
CA GLY A 81 -30.97 25.61 28.16
C GLY A 81 -31.05 26.07 29.62
N VAL A 82 -31.24 27.38 29.73
CA VAL A 82 -31.91 28.15 30.78
C VAL A 82 -32.38 27.40 32.03
N LEU A 83 -31.88 27.87 33.18
CA LEU A 83 -32.67 28.12 34.39
C LEU A 83 -32.24 29.48 34.96
#